data_AF-A0A2P6R7M7-F1
#
_entry.id   AF-A0A2P6R7M7-F1
#
_cell.length_a   1.000
_cell.length_b   1.000
_cell.length_c   1.000
_cell.angle_alpha   90.00
_cell.angle_beta   90.00
_cell.angle_gamma   90.00
#
_symmetry.space_group_name_H-M   'P 1'
#
loop_
_entity.id
_entity.type
_entity.pdbx_description
1 polymer ?
#
loop_
_entity_poly.entity_id
_entity_poly.type
_entity_poly.pdbx_seq_one_letter_code
_entity_poly.pdbx_strand_id
1 'polypeptide(L)'
;MAFASKLVLVSLLLVVFLMINIKPSLSQSTQQLIEKICRSTEDYGFCRRTFEAHLKSPNANIVDLTQITLEVATDHATKTHEFIRQTLETTRDPALKNALSECENAYGLIMHAFELAVVSFFFGDYKNIEKEERITPRTEASCEASLYTPPNKQKHILDERSREMRIFIGMSLVSAQELVRSKLKSAPVPAPAPLFVTSPSKASVFH
;
A
#
# COMPACT_ATOMS: atom_id res chain seq x y z
N MET A 1 55.88 -6.03 -21.06
CA MET A 1 55.13 -6.49 -19.87
C MET A 1 54.24 -5.41 -19.23
N ALA A 2 54.66 -4.13 -19.18
CA ALA A 2 53.87 -3.06 -18.54
C ALA A 2 52.53 -2.70 -19.23
N PHE A 3 52.42 -2.80 -20.56
CA PHE A 3 51.18 -2.48 -21.29
C PHE A 3 50.06 -3.52 -21.08
N ALA A 4 50.40 -4.81 -21.02
CA ALA A 4 49.44 -5.88 -20.76
C ALA A 4 48.84 -5.78 -19.34
N SER A 5 49.65 -5.40 -18.35
CA SER A 5 49.20 -5.20 -16.97
C SER A 5 48.18 -4.07 -16.83
N LYS A 6 48.35 -2.95 -17.57
CA LYS A 6 47.38 -1.84 -17.61
C LYS A 6 46.06 -2.23 -18.26
N LEU A 7 46.09 -3.02 -19.33
CA LEU A 7 44.89 -3.53 -20.02
C LEU A 7 44.09 -4.49 -19.12
N VAL A 8 44.77 -5.36 -18.37
CA VAL A 8 44.12 -6.24 -17.38
C VAL A 8 43.47 -5.44 -16.25
N LEU A 9 44.15 -4.39 -15.76
CA LEU A 9 43.60 -3.54 -14.70
C LEU A 9 42.35 -2.78 -15.16
N VAL A 10 42.37 -2.21 -16.37
CA VAL A 10 41.22 -1.51 -16.98
C VAL A 10 40.05 -2.47 -17.18
N SER A 11 40.31 -3.68 -17.69
CA SER A 11 39.29 -4.72 -17.85
C SER A 11 38.65 -5.12 -16.53
N LEU A 12 39.45 -5.30 -15.47
CA LEU A 12 38.97 -5.62 -14.13
C LEU A 12 38.10 -4.50 -13.54
N LEU A 13 38.52 -3.24 -13.72
CA LEU A 13 37.72 -2.08 -13.29
C LEU A 13 36.40 -1.97 -14.04
N LEU A 14 36.39 -2.30 -15.34
CA LEU A 14 35.17 -2.31 -16.16
C LEU A 14 34.19 -3.40 -15.73
N VAL A 15 34.69 -4.60 -15.42
CA VAL A 15 33.87 -5.71 -14.89
C VAL A 15 33.31 -5.35 -13.51
N VAL A 16 34.14 -4.80 -12.61
CA VAL A 16 33.67 -4.35 -11.29
C VAL A 16 32.62 -3.25 -11.42
N PHE A 17 32.84 -2.27 -12.31
CA PHE A 17 31.85 -1.22 -12.60
C PHE A 17 30.53 -1.79 -13.14
N LEU A 18 30.59 -2.76 -14.04
CA LEU A 18 29.38 -3.44 -14.54
C LEU A 18 28.66 -4.20 -13.42
N MET A 19 29.39 -4.93 -12.58
CA MET A 19 28.79 -5.69 -11.47
C MET A 19 28.14 -4.80 -10.40
N ILE A 20 28.69 -3.60 -10.15
CA ILE A 20 28.10 -2.62 -9.22
C ILE A 20 26.80 -2.02 -9.77
N ASN A 21 26.65 -1.90 -11.10
CA ASN A 21 25.51 -1.26 -11.73
C ASN A 21 24.40 -2.24 -12.17
N ILE A 22 24.58 -3.56 -12.00
CA ILE A 22 23.52 -4.53 -12.27
C ILE A 22 22.49 -4.46 -11.14
N LYS A 23 21.35 -3.83 -11.43
CA LYS A 23 20.15 -4.01 -10.60
C LYS A 23 19.66 -5.44 -10.79
N PRO A 24 19.58 -6.26 -9.73
CA PRO A 24 19.07 -7.60 -9.86
C PRO A 24 17.62 -7.54 -10.36
N SER A 25 17.32 -8.30 -11.41
CA SER A 25 15.97 -8.39 -11.97
C SER A 25 15.03 -9.01 -10.94
N LEU A 26 13.84 -8.44 -10.78
CA LEU A 26 12.80 -9.01 -9.93
C LEU A 26 12.50 -10.46 -10.34
N SER A 27 12.23 -11.31 -9.35
CA SER A 27 11.79 -12.67 -9.61
C SER A 27 10.45 -12.68 -10.36
N GLN A 28 10.18 -13.74 -11.13
CA GLN A 28 8.94 -13.87 -11.87
C GLN A 28 7.71 -13.81 -10.96
N SER A 29 7.77 -14.41 -9.76
CA SER A 29 6.69 -14.38 -8.78
C SER A 29 6.44 -12.97 -8.24
N THR A 30 7.50 -12.23 -7.91
CA THR A 30 7.40 -10.83 -7.48
C THR A 30 6.82 -9.95 -8.58
N GLN A 31 7.27 -10.11 -9.83
CA GLN A 31 6.73 -9.39 -10.98
C GLN A 31 5.23 -9.64 -11.15
N GLN A 32 4.79 -10.89 -11.08
CA GLN A 32 3.37 -11.24 -11.20
C GLN A 32 2.51 -10.62 -10.10
N LEU A 33 3.01 -10.56 -8.85
CA LEU A 33 2.31 -9.90 -7.76
C LEU A 33 2.20 -8.39 -7.98
N ILE A 34 3.28 -7.74 -8.38
CA ILE A 34 3.30 -6.30 -8.70
C ILE A 34 2.35 -5.99 -9.86
N GLU A 35 2.40 -6.78 -10.93
CA GLU A 35 1.47 -6.64 -12.06
C GLU A 35 0.02 -6.75 -11.63
N LYS A 36 -0.27 -7.73 -10.76
CA LYS A 36 -1.62 -7.94 -10.23
C LYS A 36 -2.11 -6.73 -9.43
N ILE A 37 -1.26 -6.18 -8.55
CA ILE A 37 -1.60 -5.00 -7.75
C ILE A 37 -1.78 -3.78 -8.66
N CYS A 38 -0.78 -3.49 -9.50
CA CYS A 38 -0.74 -2.25 -10.28
C CYS A 38 -1.80 -2.19 -11.39
N ARG A 39 -2.25 -3.32 -11.94
CA ARG A 39 -3.37 -3.35 -12.89
C ARG A 39 -4.71 -2.91 -12.29
N SER A 40 -4.83 -2.92 -10.97
CA SER A 40 -6.02 -2.47 -10.24
C SER A 40 -5.91 -1.03 -9.72
N THR A 41 -4.88 -0.29 -10.13
CA THR A 41 -4.66 1.12 -9.76
C THR A 41 -4.88 2.04 -10.95
N GLU A 42 -5.17 3.32 -10.70
CA GLU A 42 -5.41 4.31 -11.79
C GLU A 42 -4.16 4.63 -12.61
N ASP A 43 -2.95 4.41 -12.07
CA ASP A 43 -1.69 4.59 -12.78
C ASP A 43 -0.73 3.42 -12.54
N TYR A 44 -0.74 2.48 -13.50
CA TYR A 44 0.12 1.31 -13.51
C TYR A 44 1.62 1.67 -13.45
N GLY A 45 2.03 2.71 -14.19
CA GLY A 45 3.43 3.08 -14.31
C GLY A 45 3.98 3.68 -13.03
N PHE A 46 3.19 4.52 -12.37
CA PHE A 46 3.50 5.05 -11.05
C PHE A 46 3.57 3.93 -10.02
N CYS A 47 2.53 3.08 -9.93
CA CYS A 47 2.52 1.94 -9.00
C CYS A 47 3.76 1.05 -9.13
N ARG A 48 4.15 0.70 -10.37
CA ARG A 48 5.32 -0.16 -10.60
C ARG A 48 6.62 0.52 -10.16
N ARG A 49 6.81 1.80 -10.48
CA ARG A 49 7.98 2.57 -10.04
C ARG A 49 8.06 2.70 -8.53
N THR A 50 6.92 2.84 -7.85
CA THR A 50 6.86 2.85 -6.39
C THR A 50 7.43 1.56 -5.80
N PHE A 51 7.03 0.38 -6.29
CA PHE A 51 7.62 -0.87 -5.83
C PHE A 51 9.11 -0.98 -6.17
N GLU A 52 9.49 -0.67 -7.41
CA GLU A 52 10.90 -0.71 -7.84
C GLU A 52 11.82 0.18 -6.98
N ALA A 53 11.29 1.30 -6.46
CA ALA A 53 12.03 2.22 -5.59
C ALA A 53 12.17 1.73 -4.14
N HIS A 54 11.24 0.91 -3.64
CA HIS A 54 11.16 0.54 -2.22
C HIS A 54 11.48 -0.94 -1.95
N LEU A 55 11.60 -1.77 -2.98
CA LEU A 55 11.96 -3.18 -2.84
C LEU A 55 13.40 -3.34 -2.33
N LYS A 56 13.54 -4.10 -1.23
CA LYS A 56 14.83 -4.45 -0.62
C LYS A 56 15.46 -5.71 -1.22
N SER A 57 14.66 -6.50 -1.93
CA SER A 57 15.04 -7.81 -2.49
C SER A 57 14.30 -8.06 -3.81
N PRO A 58 14.93 -8.75 -4.78
CA PRO A 58 14.26 -9.22 -5.99
C PRO A 58 13.17 -10.27 -5.72
N ASN A 59 13.24 -10.92 -4.55
CA ASN A 59 12.31 -11.91 -4.08
C ASN A 59 11.47 -11.30 -2.96
N ALA A 60 10.37 -10.66 -3.33
CA ALA A 60 9.35 -10.14 -2.42
C ALA A 60 8.05 -10.93 -2.59
N ASN A 61 7.45 -11.33 -1.47
CA ASN A 61 6.14 -11.96 -1.42
C ASN A 61 5.05 -10.92 -1.14
N ILE A 62 3.79 -11.36 -1.05
CA ILE A 62 2.66 -10.43 -0.84
C ILE A 62 2.71 -9.69 0.51
N VAL A 63 3.27 -10.29 1.56
CA VAL A 63 3.48 -9.63 2.85
C VAL A 63 4.46 -8.46 2.69
N ASP A 64 5.57 -8.70 2.00
CA ASP A 64 6.58 -7.66 1.74
C ASP A 64 6.00 -6.50 0.91
N LEU A 65 5.20 -6.82 -0.11
CA LEU A 65 4.56 -5.80 -0.96
C LEU A 65 3.48 -5.01 -0.19
N THR A 66 2.68 -5.67 0.66
CA THR A 66 1.70 -4.97 1.51
C THR A 66 2.38 -4.08 2.55
N GLN A 67 3.52 -4.49 3.10
CA GLN A 67 4.29 -3.62 3.99
C GLN A 67 4.74 -2.35 3.25
N ILE A 68 5.28 -2.49 2.05
CA ILE A 68 5.73 -1.35 1.23
C ILE A 68 4.57 -0.39 0.96
N THR A 69 3.40 -0.89 0.55
CA THR A 69 2.24 -0.04 0.23
C THR A 69 1.74 0.73 1.45
N LEU A 70 1.69 0.10 2.62
CA LEU A 70 1.35 0.75 3.87
C LEU A 70 2.36 1.83 4.27
N GLU A 71 3.66 1.53 4.18
CA GLU A 71 4.73 2.48 4.52
C GLU A 71 4.69 3.72 3.62
N VAL A 72 4.62 3.54 2.29
CA VAL A 72 4.60 4.67 1.34
C VAL A 72 3.29 5.48 1.44
N ALA A 73 2.15 4.82 1.66
CA ALA A 73 0.87 5.50 1.82
C ALA A 73 0.84 6.34 3.10
N THR A 74 1.34 5.80 4.21
CA THR A 74 1.43 6.52 5.50
C THR A 74 2.36 7.74 5.39
N ASP A 75 3.54 7.57 4.81
CA ASP A 75 4.51 8.64 4.61
C ASP A 75 3.95 9.76 3.72
N HIS A 76 3.31 9.39 2.60
CA HIS A 76 2.70 10.36 1.70
C HIS A 76 1.52 11.10 2.35
N ALA A 77 0.65 10.39 3.07
CA ALA A 77 -0.47 11.00 3.81
C ALA A 77 0.03 11.99 4.86
N THR A 78 1.06 11.63 5.62
CA THR A 78 1.68 12.48 6.65
C THR A 78 2.26 13.75 6.04
N LYS A 79 3.05 13.62 4.96
CA LYS A 79 3.65 14.77 4.26
C LYS A 79 2.59 15.67 3.62
N THR A 80 1.51 15.10 3.11
CA THR A 80 0.42 15.88 2.52
C THR A 80 -0.37 16.62 3.59
N HIS A 81 -0.68 15.97 4.71
CA HIS A 81 -1.29 16.62 5.87
C HIS A 81 -0.45 17.80 6.35
N GLU A 82 0.85 17.62 6.50
CA GLU A 82 1.75 18.71 6.90
C GLU A 82 1.77 19.86 5.88
N PHE A 83 1.84 19.53 4.58
CA PHE A 83 1.79 20.53 3.51
C PHE A 83 0.50 21.35 3.57
N ILE A 84 -0.65 20.70 3.78
CA ILE A 84 -1.95 21.38 3.91
C ILE A 84 -1.94 22.31 5.11
N ARG A 85 -1.48 21.84 6.27
CA ARG A 85 -1.39 22.65 7.50
C ARG A 85 -0.52 23.89 7.29
N GLN A 86 0.66 23.75 6.70
CA GLN A 86 1.55 24.88 6.39
C GLN A 86 0.92 25.85 5.38
N THR A 87 0.20 25.34 4.39
CA THR A 87 -0.52 26.17 3.40
C THR A 87 -1.67 26.93 4.07
N LEU A 88 -2.38 26.29 5.00
CA LEU A 88 -3.50 26.86 5.74
C LEU A 88 -3.05 28.05 6.61
N GLU A 89 -1.88 27.96 7.25
CA GLU A 89 -1.32 29.03 8.10
C GLU A 89 -1.06 30.33 7.33
N THR A 90 -0.74 30.25 6.04
CA THR A 90 -0.40 31.40 5.19
C THR A 90 -1.58 31.90 4.34
N THR A 91 -2.66 31.12 4.27
CA THR A 91 -3.84 31.42 3.46
C THR A 91 -4.70 32.51 4.08
N ARG A 92 -4.98 33.56 3.28
CA ARG A 92 -5.81 34.71 3.68
C ARG A 92 -7.22 34.67 3.11
N ASP A 93 -7.41 34.02 1.96
CA ASP A 93 -8.72 33.89 1.33
C ASP A 93 -9.63 33.01 2.21
N PRO A 94 -10.77 33.51 2.70
CA PRO A 94 -11.61 32.76 3.63
C PRO A 94 -12.19 31.47 3.04
N ALA A 95 -12.55 31.48 1.74
CA ALA A 95 -13.12 30.32 1.09
C ALA A 95 -12.10 29.20 0.92
N LEU A 96 -10.88 29.55 0.49
CA LEU A 96 -9.77 28.62 0.40
C LEU A 96 -9.37 28.12 1.80
N LYS A 97 -9.36 28.99 2.81
CA LYS A 97 -9.03 28.59 4.19
C LYS A 97 -10.00 27.52 4.70
N ASN A 98 -11.29 27.66 4.43
CA ASN A 98 -12.29 26.65 4.78
C ASN A 98 -12.05 25.34 4.04
N ALA A 99 -11.81 25.38 2.72
CA ALA A 99 -11.52 24.17 1.94
C ALA A 99 -10.24 23.46 2.37
N LEU A 100 -9.18 24.22 2.66
CA LEU A 100 -7.93 23.67 3.20
C LEU A 100 -8.11 23.06 4.60
N SER A 101 -8.99 23.63 5.43
CA SER A 101 -9.32 23.06 6.75
C SER A 101 -10.09 21.74 6.61
N GLU A 102 -11.00 21.64 5.63
CA GLU A 102 -11.66 20.36 5.29
C GLU A 102 -10.64 19.31 4.81
N CYS A 103 -9.71 19.73 3.95
CA CYS A 103 -8.61 18.89 3.50
C CYS A 103 -7.66 18.45 4.62
N GLU A 104 -7.34 19.34 5.58
CA GLU A 104 -6.51 19.01 6.74
C GLU A 104 -7.17 17.90 7.55
N ASN A 105 -8.47 18.06 7.87
CA ASN A 105 -9.24 17.04 8.57
C ASN A 105 -9.29 15.71 7.79
N ALA A 106 -9.51 15.78 6.47
CA ALA A 106 -9.55 14.61 5.61
C ALA A 106 -8.21 13.84 5.62
N TYR A 107 -7.09 14.53 5.43
CA TYR A 107 -5.77 13.91 5.46
C TYR A 107 -5.35 13.44 6.85
N GLY A 108 -5.84 14.09 7.93
CA GLY A 108 -5.68 13.60 9.29
C GLY A 108 -6.37 12.24 9.50
N LEU A 109 -7.58 12.08 8.98
CA LEU A 109 -8.30 10.80 9.01
C LEU A 109 -7.63 9.72 8.14
N ILE A 110 -7.13 10.09 6.95
CA ILE A 110 -6.42 9.17 6.07
C ILE A 110 -5.12 8.68 6.72
N MET A 111 -4.32 9.60 7.26
CA MET A 111 -3.10 9.29 8.00
C MET A 111 -3.40 8.32 9.14
N HIS A 112 -4.40 8.62 9.96
CA HIS A 112 -4.78 7.74 11.08
C HIS A 112 -5.26 6.35 10.62
N ALA A 113 -6.01 6.27 9.52
CA ALA A 113 -6.44 4.99 8.96
C ALA A 113 -5.25 4.12 8.54
N PHE A 114 -4.21 4.71 7.93
CA PHE A 114 -3.00 3.97 7.59
C PHE A 114 -2.16 3.58 8.81
N GLU A 115 -2.08 4.43 9.84
CA GLU A 115 -1.42 4.07 11.10
C GLU A 115 -2.07 2.83 11.75
N LEU A 116 -3.41 2.79 11.79
CA LEU A 116 -4.15 1.63 12.28
C LEU A 116 -3.90 0.39 11.39
N ALA A 117 -3.91 0.56 10.07
CA ALA A 117 -3.62 -0.51 9.12
C ALA A 117 -2.22 -1.09 9.31
N VAL A 118 -1.22 -0.24 9.57
CA VAL A 118 0.15 -0.65 9.91
C VAL A 118 0.16 -1.46 11.22
N VAL A 119 -0.58 -1.02 12.24
CA VAL A 119 -0.71 -1.77 13.50
C VAL A 119 -1.34 -3.15 13.25
N SER A 120 -2.45 -3.22 12.52
CA SER A 120 -3.11 -4.48 12.13
C SER A 120 -2.17 -5.40 11.35
N PHE A 121 -1.38 -4.84 10.43
CA PHE A 121 -0.38 -5.58 9.67
C PHE A 121 0.67 -6.23 10.58
N PHE A 122 1.24 -5.49 11.52
CA PHE A 122 2.25 -6.03 12.44
C PHE A 122 1.70 -7.09 13.40
N PHE A 123 0.42 -6.99 13.78
CA PHE A 123 -0.25 -8.03 14.56
C PHE A 123 -0.72 -9.24 13.72
N GLY A 124 -0.55 -9.19 12.40
CA GLY A 124 -1.00 -10.24 11.48
C GLY A 124 -2.52 -10.27 11.27
N ASP A 125 -3.25 -9.25 11.73
CA ASP A 125 -4.69 -9.09 11.49
C ASP A 125 -4.95 -8.46 10.12
N TYR A 126 -4.60 -9.20 9.07
CA TYR A 126 -4.68 -8.71 7.69
C TYR A 126 -6.12 -8.41 7.23
N LYS A 127 -7.14 -8.97 7.90
CA LYS A 127 -8.55 -8.67 7.60
C LYS A 127 -8.94 -7.27 8.07
N ASN A 128 -8.28 -6.77 9.11
CA ASN A 128 -8.61 -5.47 9.68
C ASN A 128 -7.97 -4.30 8.90
N ILE A 129 -6.86 -4.54 8.19
CA ILE A 129 -6.24 -3.58 7.26
C ILE A 129 -7.27 -2.98 6.29
N GLU A 130 -7.97 -3.83 5.53
CA GLU A 130 -8.98 -3.36 4.56
C GLU A 130 -10.13 -2.61 5.24
N LYS A 131 -10.52 -3.01 6.44
CA LYS A 131 -11.60 -2.38 7.20
C LYS A 131 -11.21 -0.97 7.66
N GLU A 132 -9.98 -0.80 8.12
CA GLU A 132 -9.43 0.48 8.57
C GLU A 132 -9.29 1.45 7.39
N GLU A 133 -8.77 0.97 6.26
CA GLU A 133 -8.55 1.80 5.08
C GLU A 133 -9.81 2.11 4.27
N ARG A 134 -10.93 1.40 4.49
CA ARG A 134 -12.15 1.51 3.67
C ARG A 134 -12.70 2.93 3.56
N ILE A 135 -12.43 3.79 4.53
CA ILE A 135 -12.91 5.19 4.54
C ILE A 135 -12.08 6.07 3.61
N THR A 136 -10.81 5.72 3.38
CA THR A 136 -9.81 6.60 2.77
C THR A 136 -10.18 7.08 1.36
N PRO A 137 -10.77 6.26 0.44
CA PRO A 137 -11.07 6.75 -0.90
C PRO A 137 -12.11 7.88 -0.89
N ARG A 138 -13.13 7.78 -0.03
CA ARG A 138 -14.19 8.81 0.05
C ARG A 138 -13.70 10.06 0.77
N THR A 139 -12.89 9.88 1.81
CA THR A 139 -12.28 10.98 2.54
C THR A 139 -11.33 11.77 1.65
N GLU A 140 -10.49 11.11 0.86
CA GLU A 140 -9.59 11.76 -0.10
C GLU A 140 -10.39 12.55 -1.15
N ALA A 141 -11.39 11.93 -1.76
CA ALA A 141 -12.25 12.58 -2.75
C ALA A 141 -13.01 13.80 -2.17
N SER A 142 -13.36 13.77 -0.88
CA SER A 142 -14.02 14.91 -0.22
C SER A 142 -13.12 16.14 -0.15
N CYS A 143 -11.83 15.97 0.13
CA CYS A 143 -10.86 17.07 0.11
C CYS A 143 -10.75 17.70 -1.29
N GLU A 144 -10.60 16.86 -2.33
CA GLU A 144 -10.56 17.36 -3.70
C GLU A 144 -11.81 18.17 -4.05
N ALA A 145 -12.99 17.65 -3.69
CA ALA A 145 -14.28 18.32 -3.91
C ALA A 145 -14.32 19.73 -3.30
N SER A 146 -13.80 19.91 -2.09
CA SER A 146 -13.78 21.19 -1.40
C SER A 146 -12.93 22.26 -2.13
N LEU A 147 -11.89 21.84 -2.85
CA LEU A 147 -10.96 22.74 -3.56
C LEU A 147 -11.48 23.24 -4.93
N TYR A 148 -12.44 22.55 -5.56
CA TYR A 148 -13.02 22.97 -6.84
C TYR A 148 -14.52 23.32 -6.78
N THR A 149 -15.18 23.10 -5.63
CA THR A 149 -16.57 23.53 -5.45
C THR A 149 -16.63 25.05 -5.26
N PRO A 150 -17.49 25.78 -6.02
CA PRO A 150 -17.61 27.22 -5.90
C PRO A 150 -17.81 27.71 -4.44
N PRO A 151 -17.14 28.80 -4.02
CA PRO A 151 -16.37 29.74 -4.84
C PRO A 151 -14.92 29.31 -5.15
N ASN A 152 -14.47 28.16 -4.65
CA ASN A 152 -13.10 27.68 -4.84
C ASN A 152 -12.86 27.16 -6.27
N LYS A 153 -11.65 27.41 -6.78
CA LYS A 153 -11.16 26.91 -8.09
C LYS A 153 -9.69 26.47 -8.01
N GLN A 154 -9.22 26.15 -6.80
CA GLN A 154 -7.79 25.97 -6.50
C GLN A 154 -7.38 24.50 -6.45
N LYS A 155 -7.93 23.70 -7.37
CA LYS A 155 -7.60 22.27 -7.50
C LYS A 155 -6.08 22.01 -7.57
N HIS A 156 -5.38 22.89 -8.29
CA HIS A 156 -3.93 22.83 -8.53
C HIS A 156 -3.04 22.84 -7.27
N ILE A 157 -3.55 23.27 -6.11
CA ILE A 157 -2.77 23.27 -4.86
C ILE A 157 -2.41 21.83 -4.45
N LEU A 158 -3.34 20.89 -4.60
CA LEU A 158 -3.17 19.50 -4.18
C LEU A 158 -3.20 18.49 -5.33
N ASP A 159 -3.42 18.90 -6.58
CA ASP A 159 -3.64 18.00 -7.72
C ASP A 159 -2.71 16.77 -7.76
N GLU A 160 -1.39 16.97 -7.68
CA GLU A 160 -0.44 15.84 -7.73
C GLU A 160 -0.47 15.01 -6.45
N ARG A 161 -0.53 15.65 -5.27
CA ARG A 161 -0.58 14.94 -3.98
C ARG A 161 -1.85 14.10 -3.86
N SER A 162 -3.00 14.67 -4.20
CA SER A 162 -4.26 13.93 -4.23
C SER A 162 -4.23 12.79 -5.24
N ARG A 163 -3.67 13.00 -6.43
CA ARG A 163 -3.46 11.92 -7.40
C ARG A 163 -2.60 10.79 -6.85
N GLU A 164 -1.43 11.10 -6.30
CA GLU A 164 -0.55 10.10 -5.69
C GLU A 164 -1.24 9.36 -4.54
N MET A 165 -1.98 10.09 -3.70
CA MET A 165 -2.72 9.52 -2.58
C MET A 165 -3.78 8.51 -3.03
N ARG A 166 -4.57 8.83 -4.08
CA ARG A 166 -5.54 7.87 -4.65
C ARG A 166 -4.87 6.60 -5.15
N ILE A 167 -3.70 6.73 -5.79
CA ILE A 167 -2.93 5.57 -6.25
C ILE A 167 -2.45 4.75 -5.06
N PHE A 168 -1.88 5.36 -4.01
CA PHE A 168 -1.42 4.66 -2.82
C PHE A 168 -2.56 3.97 -2.05
N ILE A 169 -3.72 4.61 -1.92
CA ILE A 169 -4.94 3.97 -1.36
C ILE A 169 -5.30 2.73 -2.17
N GLY A 170 -5.32 2.82 -3.50
CA GLY A 170 -5.59 1.68 -4.37
C GLY A 170 -4.56 0.56 -4.20
N MET A 171 -3.27 0.91 -4.17
CA MET A 171 -2.18 -0.05 -3.95
C MET A 171 -2.34 -0.78 -2.62
N SER A 172 -2.61 -0.06 -1.53
CA SER A 172 -2.73 -0.64 -0.20
C SER A 172 -3.93 -1.58 -0.10
N LEU A 173 -5.13 -1.12 -0.47
CA LEU A 173 -6.35 -1.93 -0.47
C LEU A 173 -6.21 -3.22 -1.30
N VAL A 174 -5.67 -3.13 -2.52
CA VAL A 174 -5.50 -4.30 -3.40
C VAL A 174 -4.46 -5.27 -2.81
N SER A 175 -3.35 -4.74 -2.29
CA SER A 175 -2.33 -5.59 -1.66
C SER A 175 -2.88 -6.31 -0.43
N ALA A 176 -3.66 -5.65 0.41
CA ALA A 176 -4.30 -6.22 1.59
C ALA A 176 -5.29 -7.34 1.22
N GLN A 177 -6.12 -7.12 0.19
CA GLN A 177 -7.04 -8.14 -0.32
C GLN A 177 -6.29 -9.38 -0.84
N GLU A 178 -5.19 -9.18 -1.58
CA GLU A 178 -4.37 -10.28 -2.06
C GLU A 178 -3.65 -11.03 -0.94
N LEU A 179 -3.20 -10.31 0.09
CA LEU A 179 -2.62 -10.90 1.29
C LEU A 179 -3.62 -11.80 2.02
N VAL A 180 -4.85 -11.32 2.25
CA VAL A 180 -5.93 -12.11 2.87
C VAL A 180 -6.24 -13.35 2.02
N ARG A 181 -6.37 -13.19 0.69
CA ARG A 181 -6.59 -14.33 -0.23
C ARG A 181 -5.46 -15.35 -0.18
N SER A 182 -4.21 -14.90 -0.09
CA SER A 182 -3.04 -15.79 0.06
C SER A 182 -3.11 -16.61 1.34
N LYS A 183 -3.46 -15.97 2.48
CA LYS A 183 -3.58 -16.66 3.77
C LYS A 183 -4.72 -17.68 3.80
N LEU A 184 -5.86 -17.36 3.18
CA LEU A 184 -6.99 -18.29 3.06
C LEU A 184 -6.63 -19.55 2.25
N LYS A 185 -5.84 -19.41 1.17
CA LYS A 185 -5.37 -20.56 0.38
C LYS A 185 -4.38 -21.44 1.12
N SER A 186 -3.61 -20.87 2.06
CA SER A 186 -2.65 -21.61 2.89
C SER A 186 -3.27 -22.22 4.15
N ALA A 187 -4.53 -21.96 4.45
CA ALA A 187 -5.17 -22.47 5.66
C ALA A 187 -5.35 -24.01 5.57
N PRO A 188 -5.03 -24.76 6.64
CA PRO A 188 -5.29 -26.20 6.68
C PRO A 188 -6.77 -26.50 6.45
N VAL A 189 -7.06 -27.53 5.65
CA VAL A 189 -8.43 -28.03 5.47
C VAL A 189 -8.97 -28.44 6.85
N PRO A 190 -10.11 -27.90 7.32
CA PRO A 190 -10.67 -28.31 8.60
C PRO A 190 -10.98 -29.80 8.55
N ALA A 191 -10.52 -30.54 9.57
CA ALA A 191 -10.81 -31.96 9.70
C ALA A 191 -12.33 -32.18 9.66
N PRO A 192 -12.81 -33.24 8.98
CA PRO A 192 -14.24 -33.54 8.94
C PRO A 192 -14.77 -33.66 10.37
N ALA A 193 -15.85 -32.93 10.66
CA ALA A 193 -16.51 -32.98 11.96
C ALA A 193 -16.90 -34.45 12.26
N PRO A 194 -16.64 -34.96 13.47
CA PRO A 194 -17.08 -36.30 13.84
C PRO A 194 -18.60 -36.37 13.70
N LEU A 195 -19.06 -37.31 12.87
CA LEU A 195 -20.47 -37.68 12.77
C LEU A 195 -20.91 -38.14 14.16
N PHE A 196 -21.73 -37.33 14.83
CA PHE A 196 -22.45 -37.74 16.03
C PHE A 196 -23.38 -38.90 15.65
N VAL A 197 -22.92 -40.13 15.89
CA VAL A 197 -23.78 -41.31 15.88
C VAL A 197 -24.64 -41.22 17.12
N THR A 198 -25.90 -40.80 16.96
CA THR A 198 -26.91 -40.90 18.01
C THR A 198 -27.18 -42.38 18.27
N SER A 199 -26.76 -42.86 19.44
CA SER A 199 -27.07 -44.21 19.91
C SER A 199 -28.56 -44.27 20.31
N PRO A 200 -29.32 -45.32 19.93
CA PRO A 200 -30.70 -45.44 20.33
C PRO A 200 -30.78 -45.87 21.80
N SER A 201 -31.41 -45.03 22.62
CA SER A 201 -31.69 -45.31 24.02
C SER A 201 -32.63 -46.53 24.13
N LYS A 202 -32.18 -47.56 24.87
CA LYS A 202 -33.00 -48.71 25.26
C LYS A 202 -34.10 -48.24 26.22
N ALA A 203 -35.36 -48.36 25.79
CA ALA A 203 -36.50 -48.28 26.70
C ALA A 203 -36.47 -49.50 27.64
N SER A 204 -36.32 -49.25 28.95
CA SER A 204 -36.58 -50.25 29.98
C SER A 204 -38.08 -50.35 30.24
N VAL A 205 -38.58 -51.57 30.14
CA VAL A 205 -39.88 -52.03 30.62
C VAL A 205 -39.83 -52.08 32.15
N PHE A 206 -40.84 -51.51 32.83
CA PHE A 206 -41.14 -51.83 34.22
C PHE A 206 -42.62 -52.18 34.35
N HIS A 207 -42.86 -53.24 35.14
CA HIS A 207 -44.12 -53.87 35.51
C HIS A 207 -45.08 -52.95 36.26
#